data_AF-A0A9D6UJX5-F1
#
_entry.id   AF-A0A9D6UJX5-F1
#
_cell.length_a   1.000
_cell.length_b   1.000
_cell.length_c   1.000
_cell.angle_alpha   90.00
_cell.angle_beta   90.00
_cell.angle_gamma   90.00
#
_symmetry.space_group_name_H-M   'P 1'
#
loop_
_entity.id
_entity.type
_entity.pdbx_description
1 polymer ?
#
loop_
_entity_poly.entity_id
_entity_poly.type
_entity_poly.pdbx_seq_one_letter_code
_entity_poly.pdbx_strand_id
1 'polypeptide(L)'
;AAALSSGTGLMILILLGTFKFTNRPLDNRLILGLAKLLAGFILIVLYFIFIENLTRLYAFGLREAEHYYLFEGFHSKVFWIGLILIGSIIPAAILFFPKTNKSIPWIAFASLLVVIGVLSERYVIVIPAQTYPLHQFPGKEASSVFLDGAYANYFISLAEAAQGVGIVAIIGIMFMLGLKLLELLPTEAVMHDTEKKGT
;
A
#
# COMPACT_ATOMS: atom_id res chain seq x y z
N ALA A 1 -9.37 -1.75 4.21
CA ALA A 1 -9.24 -1.02 2.92
C ALA A 1 -7.82 -1.13 2.33
N ALA A 2 -6.76 -0.87 3.10
CA ALA A 2 -5.37 -0.92 2.63
C ALA A 2 -4.93 -2.28 2.03
N ALA A 3 -5.40 -3.40 2.59
CA ALA A 3 -5.12 -4.73 2.02
C ALA A 3 -5.79 -4.94 0.65
N LEU A 4 -6.98 -4.37 0.45
CA LEU A 4 -7.70 -4.44 -0.82
C LEU A 4 -7.02 -3.56 -1.88
N SER A 5 -6.60 -2.34 -1.54
CA SER A 5 -5.89 -1.46 -2.47
C SER A 5 -4.53 -2.05 -2.89
N SER A 6 -3.72 -2.52 -1.94
CA SER A 6 -2.44 -3.17 -2.24
C SER A 6 -2.61 -4.48 -3.02
N GLY A 7 -3.61 -5.31 -2.66
CA GLY A 7 -3.92 -6.55 -3.36
C GLY A 7 -4.36 -6.30 -4.81
N THR A 8 -5.29 -5.36 -5.04
CA THR A 8 -5.72 -5.01 -6.40
C THR A 8 -4.58 -4.37 -7.21
N GLY A 9 -3.79 -3.48 -6.62
CA GLY A 9 -2.63 -2.89 -7.28
C GLY A 9 -1.60 -3.95 -7.68
N LEU A 10 -1.25 -4.86 -6.78
CA LEU A 10 -0.34 -5.96 -7.06
C LEU A 10 -0.91 -6.91 -8.12
N MET A 11 -2.21 -7.21 -8.07
CA MET A 11 -2.88 -8.06 -9.07
C MET A 11 -2.78 -7.46 -10.48
N ILE A 12 -2.99 -6.15 -10.63
CA ILE A 12 -2.82 -5.46 -11.92
C ILE A 12 -1.38 -5.64 -12.43
N LEU A 13 -0.38 -5.42 -11.58
CA LEU A 13 1.03 -5.55 -11.95
C LEU A 13 1.40 -6.99 -12.34
N ILE A 14 0.93 -7.98 -11.57
CA ILE A 14 1.19 -9.40 -11.84
C ILE A 14 0.51 -9.86 -13.13
N LEU A 15 -0.74 -9.45 -13.39
CA LEU A 15 -1.43 -9.78 -14.64
C LEU A 15 -0.68 -9.19 -15.84
N LEU A 16 -0.37 -7.90 -15.79
CA LEU A 16 0.37 -7.24 -16.87
C LEU A 16 1.74 -7.88 -17.10
N GLY A 17 2.47 -8.21 -16.03
CA GLY A 17 3.75 -8.90 -16.12
C GLY A 17 3.61 -10.29 -16.73
N THR A 18 2.74 -11.12 -16.18
CA THR A 18 2.61 -12.54 -16.56
C THR A 18 2.13 -12.71 -18.00
N PHE A 19 1.12 -11.94 -18.43
CA PHE A 19 0.61 -12.02 -19.80
C PHE A 19 1.60 -11.45 -20.82
N LYS A 20 2.39 -10.43 -20.43
CA LYS A 20 3.50 -9.94 -21.26
C LYS A 20 4.62 -10.97 -21.41
N PHE A 21 5.00 -11.66 -20.33
CA PHE A 21 6.04 -12.71 -20.39
C PHE A 21 5.60 -13.95 -21.17
N THR A 22 4.30 -14.28 -21.14
CA THR A 22 3.75 -15.46 -21.82
C THR A 22 3.24 -15.17 -23.24
N ASN A 23 3.29 -13.91 -23.70
CA ASN A 23 2.74 -13.44 -24.99
C ASN A 23 1.27 -13.84 -25.20
N ARG A 24 0.48 -13.85 -24.14
CA ARG A 24 -0.95 -14.20 -24.18
C ARG A 24 -1.80 -12.94 -24.30
N PRO A 25 -2.94 -13.00 -25.03
CA PRO A 25 -3.83 -11.84 -25.14
C PRO A 25 -4.50 -11.54 -23.79
N LEU A 26 -4.45 -10.27 -23.40
CA LEU A 26 -5.07 -9.72 -22.20
C LEU A 26 -5.99 -8.56 -22.59
N ASP A 27 -7.26 -8.66 -22.26
CA ASP A 27 -8.22 -7.61 -22.55
C ASP A 27 -8.06 -6.43 -21.58
N ASN A 28 -7.91 -5.23 -22.17
CA ASN A 28 -7.82 -3.97 -21.44
C ASN A 28 -9.06 -3.71 -20.57
N ARG A 29 -10.23 -4.25 -20.93
CA ARG A 29 -11.47 -4.09 -20.13
C ARG A 29 -11.32 -4.66 -18.72
N LEU A 30 -10.59 -5.77 -18.55
CA LEU A 30 -10.33 -6.37 -17.23
C LEU A 30 -9.48 -5.44 -16.37
N ILE A 31 -8.40 -4.91 -16.93
CA ILE A 31 -7.50 -3.99 -16.23
C ILE A 31 -8.22 -2.68 -15.87
N LEU A 32 -9.08 -2.17 -16.76
CA LEU A 32 -9.90 -1.00 -16.48
C LEU A 32 -10.93 -1.26 -15.37
N GLY A 33 -11.49 -2.47 -15.29
CA GLY A 33 -12.36 -2.89 -14.20
C GLY A 33 -11.62 -2.89 -12.85
N LEU A 34 -10.44 -3.50 -12.81
CA LEU A 34 -9.57 -3.51 -11.62
C LEU A 34 -9.13 -2.08 -11.23
N ALA A 35 -8.82 -1.23 -12.21
CA ALA A 35 -8.44 0.15 -11.97
C ALA A 35 -9.58 0.97 -11.32
N LYS A 36 -10.84 0.73 -11.70
CA LYS A 36 -12.01 1.35 -11.06
C LYS A 36 -12.17 0.89 -9.60
N LEU A 37 -11.98 -0.41 -9.33
CA LEU A 37 -11.99 -0.92 -7.96
C LEU A 37 -10.86 -0.31 -7.13
N LEU A 38 -9.65 -0.24 -7.69
CA LEU A 38 -8.49 0.38 -7.05
C LEU A 38 -8.78 1.85 -6.71
N ALA A 39 -9.37 2.62 -7.62
CA ALA A 39 -9.76 4.01 -7.39
C ALA A 39 -10.75 4.14 -6.21
N GLY A 40 -11.74 3.24 -6.13
CA GLY A 40 -12.67 3.19 -5.00
C GLY A 40 -11.96 2.88 -3.67
N PHE A 41 -11.04 1.91 -3.66
CA PHE A 41 -10.29 1.57 -2.44
C PHE A 41 -9.38 2.70 -1.97
N ILE A 42 -8.76 3.46 -2.87
CA ILE A 42 -7.94 4.63 -2.51
C ILE A 42 -8.79 5.67 -1.78
N LEU A 43 -10.01 5.95 -2.24
CA LEU A 43 -10.91 6.89 -1.55
C LEU A 43 -11.27 6.40 -0.14
N ILE A 44 -11.53 5.11 0.02
CA ILE A 44 -11.83 4.52 1.33
C ILE A 44 -10.61 4.62 2.25
N VAL A 45 -9.40 4.36 1.75
CA VAL A 45 -8.16 4.51 2.52
C VAL A 45 -7.98 5.97 2.96
N LEU A 46 -8.13 6.94 2.05
CA LEU A 46 -8.06 8.36 2.37
C LEU A 46 -9.09 8.79 3.42
N TYR A 47 -10.31 8.26 3.33
CA TYR A 47 -11.35 8.51 4.33
C TYR A 47 -10.93 8.04 5.72
N PHE A 48 -10.41 6.81 5.85
CA PHE A 48 -9.94 6.31 7.15
C PHE A 48 -8.76 7.11 7.68
N ILE A 49 -7.77 7.43 6.84
CA ILE A 49 -6.64 8.29 7.24
C ILE A 49 -7.15 9.64 7.76
N PHE A 50 -8.12 10.25 7.08
CA PHE A 50 -8.70 11.51 7.51
C PHE A 50 -9.39 11.39 8.88
N ILE A 51 -10.26 10.40 9.06
CA ILE A 51 -10.99 10.19 10.32
C ILE A 51 -10.04 9.86 11.48
N GLU A 52 -9.01 9.05 11.26
CA GLU A 52 -8.04 8.73 12.30
C GLU A 52 -7.28 9.98 12.78
N ASN A 53 -6.83 10.83 11.86
CA ASN A 53 -6.15 12.08 12.24
C ASN A 53 -7.10 13.05 12.92
N LEU A 54 -8.35 13.17 12.44
CA LEU A 54 -9.36 13.99 13.13
C LEU A 54 -9.63 13.50 14.56
N THR A 55 -9.65 12.18 14.77
CA THR A 55 -9.86 11.56 16.08
C THR A 55 -8.68 11.81 17.02
N ARG A 56 -7.44 11.69 16.52
CA ARG A 56 -6.22 12.01 17.28
C ARG A 56 -6.18 13.47 17.71
N LEU A 57 -6.57 14.39 16.82
CA LEU A 57 -6.65 15.82 17.11
C LEU A 57 -7.71 16.18 18.15
N TYR A 58 -8.82 15.45 18.17
CA TYR A 58 -9.89 15.67 19.14
C TYR A 58 -9.50 15.19 20.54
N ALA A 59 -8.76 14.08 20.66
CA ALA A 59 -8.36 13.50 21.94
C ALA A 59 -7.26 14.33 22.62
N PHE A 60 -7.62 15.09 23.66
CA PHE A 60 -6.72 16.03 24.37
C PHE A 60 -5.40 15.40 24.85
N GLY A 61 -5.42 14.12 25.28
CA GLY A 61 -4.21 13.40 25.73
C GLY A 61 -3.31 12.86 24.61
N LEU A 62 -3.75 12.92 23.35
CA LEU A 62 -3.01 12.41 22.18
C LEU A 62 -2.46 13.52 21.29
N ARG A 63 -2.76 14.79 21.56
CA ARG A 63 -2.33 15.94 20.74
C ARG A 63 -0.82 16.12 20.65
N GLU A 64 -0.12 15.93 21.76
CA GLU A 64 1.36 16.03 21.78
C GLU A 64 2.00 14.89 20.96
N ALA A 65 1.46 13.67 21.10
CA ALA A 65 1.90 12.52 20.31
C ALA A 65 1.56 12.67 18.82
N GLU A 66 0.42 13.27 18.49
CA GLU A 66 0.02 13.57 17.12
C GLU A 66 0.91 14.64 16.47
N HIS A 67 1.26 15.71 17.19
CA HIS A 67 2.15 16.75 16.68
C HIS A 67 3.53 16.16 16.34
N TYR A 68 4.10 15.37 17.25
CA TYR A 68 5.35 14.64 17.03
C TYR A 68 5.27 13.70 15.81
N TYR A 69 4.14 13.03 15.64
CA TYR A 69 3.91 12.12 14.53
C TYR A 69 3.77 12.82 13.17
N LEU A 70 3.04 13.94 13.11
CA LEU A 70 2.72 14.63 11.87
C LEU A 70 3.81 15.60 11.41
N PHE A 71 4.57 16.21 12.32
CA PHE A 71 5.47 17.32 12.00
C PHE A 71 6.93 17.07 12.36
N GLU A 72 7.23 16.05 13.15
CA GLU A 72 8.59 15.79 13.62
C GLU A 72 9.14 14.47 13.09
N GLY A 73 10.46 14.40 12.92
CA GLY A 73 11.15 13.18 12.52
C GLY A 73 11.00 12.75 11.05
N PHE A 74 11.60 11.59 10.74
CA PHE A 74 11.58 11.01 9.39
C PHE A 74 10.21 10.39 9.05
N HIS A 75 9.49 9.86 10.05
CA HIS A 75 8.16 9.28 9.88
C HIS A 75 7.13 10.29 9.38
N SER A 76 7.23 11.57 9.78
CA SER A 76 6.40 12.65 9.23
C SER A 76 6.58 12.78 7.70
N LYS A 77 7.82 12.73 7.20
CA LYS A 77 8.09 12.77 5.75
C LYS A 77 7.50 11.55 5.04
N VAL A 78 7.60 10.37 5.64
CA VAL A 78 7.00 9.14 5.08
C VAL A 78 5.47 9.24 5.07
N PHE A 79 4.85 9.86 6.07
CA PHE A 79 3.42 10.13 6.09
C PHE A 79 3.01 11.10 4.96
N TRP A 80 3.58 12.30 4.91
CA TRP A 80 3.15 13.31 3.93
C TRP A 80 3.54 12.96 2.49
N ILE A 81 4.78 12.51 2.27
CA ILE A 81 5.30 12.26 0.92
C ILE A 81 4.96 10.82 0.50
N GLY A 82 5.26 9.83 1.33
CA GLY A 82 5.09 8.42 0.99
C GLY A 82 3.62 7.99 0.96
N LEU A 83 2.87 8.25 2.03
CA LEU A 83 1.49 7.81 2.15
C LEU A 83 0.49 8.76 1.46
N ILE A 84 0.52 10.05 1.79
CA ILE A 84 -0.46 11.01 1.25
C ILE A 84 -0.18 11.30 -0.22
N LEU A 85 1.00 11.85 -0.55
CA LEU A 85 1.28 12.28 -1.92
C LEU A 85 1.44 11.09 -2.88
N ILE A 86 2.42 10.21 -2.62
CA ILE A 86 2.78 9.09 -3.48
C ILE A 86 1.74 7.97 -3.43
N GLY A 87 1.29 7.60 -2.23
CA GLY A 87 0.39 6.46 -2.04
C GLY A 87 -1.08 6.72 -2.38
N SER A 88 -1.52 7.98 -2.31
CA SER A 88 -2.94 8.31 -2.36
C SER A 88 -3.28 9.37 -3.41
N ILE A 89 -2.70 10.57 -3.33
CA ILE A 89 -3.08 11.71 -4.19
C ILE A 89 -2.65 11.49 -5.65
N ILE A 90 -1.40 11.12 -5.91
CA ILE A 90 -0.91 10.89 -7.28
C ILE A 90 -1.66 9.73 -7.95
N PRO A 91 -1.82 8.55 -7.33
CA PRO A 91 -2.58 7.45 -7.93
C PRO A 91 -4.05 7.79 -8.14
N ALA A 92 -4.69 8.48 -7.18
CA ALA A 92 -6.04 8.98 -7.34
C ALA A 92 -6.15 9.92 -8.55
N ALA A 93 -5.25 10.89 -8.68
CA ALA A 93 -5.23 11.79 -9.84
C ALA A 93 -5.11 11.01 -11.16
N ILE A 94 -4.19 10.06 -11.24
CA ILE A 94 -4.02 9.24 -12.45
C ILE A 94 -5.30 8.46 -12.80
N LEU A 95 -5.98 7.89 -11.80
CA LEU A 95 -7.15 7.03 -12.00
C LEU A 95 -8.47 7.80 -12.19
N PHE A 96 -8.58 9.02 -11.68
CA PHE A 96 -9.77 9.86 -11.87
C PHE A 96 -9.71 10.73 -13.13
N PHE A 97 -8.52 11.10 -13.61
CA PHE A 97 -8.40 11.94 -14.79
C PHE A 97 -8.76 11.16 -16.08
N PRO A 98 -9.69 11.68 -16.91
CA PRO A 98 -10.23 10.97 -18.08
C PRO A 98 -9.21 10.71 -19.20
N LYS A 99 -8.08 11.44 -19.19
CA LYS A 99 -6.99 11.26 -20.15
C LYS A 99 -6.05 10.11 -19.77
N THR A 100 -5.85 9.86 -18.48
CA THR A 100 -4.87 8.88 -17.96
C THR A 100 -5.54 7.58 -17.52
N ASN A 101 -6.79 7.63 -17.06
CA ASN A 101 -7.51 6.48 -16.49
C ASN A 101 -7.85 5.36 -17.48
N LYS A 102 -7.64 5.57 -18.79
CA LYS A 102 -7.81 4.55 -19.84
C LYS A 102 -6.50 3.93 -20.29
N SER A 103 -5.37 4.48 -19.87
CA SER A 103 -4.05 4.08 -20.37
C SER A 103 -3.42 3.03 -19.45
N ILE A 104 -3.14 1.84 -20.00
CA ILE A 104 -2.59 0.71 -19.24
C ILE A 104 -1.24 1.03 -18.55
N PRO A 105 -0.27 1.70 -19.21
CA PRO A 105 0.97 2.11 -18.54
C PRO A 105 0.74 3.03 -17.34
N TRP A 106 -0.20 3.98 -17.44
CA TRP A 106 -0.53 4.88 -16.34
C TRP A 106 -1.22 4.15 -15.18
N ILE A 107 -2.11 3.20 -15.48
CA ILE A 107 -2.74 2.35 -14.47
C ILE A 107 -1.70 1.48 -13.76
N ALA A 108 -0.75 0.90 -14.49
CA ALA A 108 0.35 0.14 -13.91
C ALA A 108 1.21 1.02 -12.99
N PHE A 109 1.54 2.23 -13.44
CA PHE A 109 2.29 3.18 -12.63
C PHE A 109 1.52 3.57 -11.36
N ALA A 110 0.23 3.91 -11.47
CA ALA A 110 -0.61 4.18 -10.30
C ALA A 110 -0.68 2.99 -9.33
N SER A 111 -0.78 1.77 -9.86
CA SER A 111 -0.81 0.53 -9.05
C SER A 111 0.48 0.33 -8.26
N LEU A 112 1.64 0.60 -8.89
CA LEU A 112 2.94 0.55 -8.22
C LEU A 112 3.03 1.57 -7.08
N LEU A 113 2.60 2.80 -7.34
CA LEU A 113 2.59 3.86 -6.33
C LEU A 113 1.68 3.54 -5.15
N VAL A 114 0.51 2.91 -5.37
CA VAL A 114 -0.38 2.45 -4.29
C VAL A 114 0.30 1.38 -3.44
N VAL A 115 1.01 0.43 -4.04
CA VAL A 115 1.75 -0.60 -3.29
C VAL A 115 2.83 0.04 -2.40
N ILE A 116 3.59 1.00 -2.94
CA ILE A 116 4.57 1.79 -2.16
C ILE A 116 3.88 2.60 -1.06
N GLY A 117 2.72 3.16 -1.35
CA GLY A 117 1.89 3.89 -0.39
C GLY A 117 1.48 3.04 0.80
N VAL A 118 1.01 1.82 0.56
CA VAL A 118 0.61 0.89 1.64
C VAL A 118 1.82 0.41 2.44
N LEU A 119 2.99 0.22 1.83
CA LEU A 119 4.23 -0.03 2.59
C LEU A 119 4.61 1.17 3.48
N SER A 120 4.43 2.39 2.96
CA SER A 120 4.63 3.63 3.73
C SER A 120 3.63 3.73 4.89
N GLU A 121 2.36 3.36 4.69
CA GLU A 121 1.34 3.27 5.73
C GLU A 121 1.78 2.32 6.86
N ARG A 122 2.31 1.14 6.52
CA ARG A 122 2.79 0.17 7.51
C ARG A 122 3.99 0.69 8.28
N TYR A 123 4.95 1.33 7.61
CA TYR A 123 6.07 1.98 8.27
C TYR A 123 5.59 3.03 9.29
N VAL A 124 4.69 3.89 8.84
CA VAL A 124 4.15 5.01 9.60
C VAL A 124 3.30 4.55 10.79
N ILE A 125 2.67 3.38 10.74
CA ILE A 125 1.96 2.84 11.90
C ILE A 125 2.93 2.17 12.89
N VAL A 126 3.89 1.38 12.40
CA VAL A 126 4.73 0.54 13.27
C VAL A 126 5.85 1.33 13.93
N ILE A 127 6.63 2.11 13.16
CA ILE A 127 7.86 2.72 13.69
C ILE A 127 7.56 3.81 14.72
N PRO A 128 6.68 4.81 14.45
CA PRO A 128 6.37 5.84 15.43
C PRO A 128 5.81 5.28 16.73
N ALA A 129 4.95 4.26 16.64
CA ALA A 129 4.37 3.58 17.80
C ALA A 129 5.41 2.86 18.67
N GLN A 130 6.54 2.43 18.10
CA GLN A 130 7.64 1.80 18.83
C GLN A 130 8.64 2.82 19.37
N THR A 131 8.80 3.96 18.71
CA THR A 131 9.77 4.99 19.10
C THR A 131 9.25 5.99 20.12
N TYR A 132 7.93 6.12 20.26
CA TYR A 132 7.31 7.06 21.20
C TYR A 132 7.23 6.47 22.61
N PRO A 133 7.81 7.14 23.63
CA PRO A 133 7.81 6.64 25.00
C PRO A 133 6.39 6.68 25.59
N LEU A 134 5.82 5.51 25.86
CA LEU A 134 4.52 5.40 26.52
C LEU A 134 4.70 5.65 28.02
N HIS A 135 4.04 6.66 28.57
CA HIS A 135 3.93 6.84 30.02
C HIS A 135 3.02 5.75 30.59
N GLN A 136 3.57 4.57 30.86
CA GLN A 136 2.80 3.39 31.30
C GLN A 136 2.25 3.51 32.73
N PHE A 137 2.86 4.36 33.58
CA PHE A 137 2.45 4.55 34.96
C PHE A 137 2.37 6.05 35.33
N PRO A 138 1.15 6.61 35.48
CA PRO A 138 1.01 7.98 35.97
C PRO A 138 1.60 8.12 37.37
N GLY A 139 2.59 8.99 37.55
CA GLY A 139 3.21 9.28 38.84
C GLY A 139 4.23 8.25 39.35
N LYS A 140 4.68 7.30 38.51
CA LYS A 140 5.79 6.40 38.84
C LYS A 140 6.82 6.38 37.72
N GLU A 141 8.08 6.63 38.06
CA GLU A 141 9.20 6.40 37.15
C GLU A 141 9.50 4.91 37.12
N ALA A 142 9.26 4.27 35.97
CA ALA A 142 9.72 2.93 35.70
C ALA A 142 11.16 3.01 35.19
N SER A 143 12.13 2.57 35.99
CA SER A 143 13.52 2.42 35.56
C SER A 143 13.72 1.01 34.98
N SER A 144 14.29 0.94 33.78
CA SER A 144 14.63 -0.28 33.07
C SER A 144 15.99 -0.13 32.36
N VAL A 145 16.63 -1.24 32.04
CA VAL A 145 17.90 -1.23 31.29
C VAL A 145 17.70 -0.85 29.80
N PHE A 146 16.45 -0.74 29.34
CA PHE A 146 16.09 -0.51 27.94
C PHE A 146 15.33 0.82 27.80
N LEU A 147 16.06 1.89 27.46
CA LEU A 147 15.53 3.20 27.07
C LEU A 147 14.46 3.75 28.03
N ASP A 148 14.92 4.26 29.18
CA ASP A 148 14.16 4.96 30.24
C ASP A 148 13.40 6.21 29.73
N GLY A 149 12.36 6.01 28.91
CA GLY A 149 11.54 7.08 28.36
C GLY A 149 12.20 7.90 27.24
N ALA A 150 13.35 7.46 26.72
CA ALA A 150 14.05 8.13 25.62
C ALA A 150 13.51 7.70 24.24
N TYR A 151 13.47 8.64 23.29
CA TYR A 151 13.11 8.35 21.90
C TYR A 151 14.08 7.33 21.29
N ALA A 152 13.56 6.18 20.87
CA ALA A 152 14.35 5.20 20.15
C ALA A 152 14.55 5.66 18.69
N ASN A 153 15.79 5.62 18.18
CA ASN A 153 16.06 5.92 16.78
C ASN A 153 16.06 4.62 15.96
N TYR A 154 15.21 4.57 14.94
CA TYR A 154 15.14 3.45 14.00
C TYR A 154 15.97 3.72 12.74
N PHE A 155 16.85 2.77 12.38
CA PHE A 155 17.59 2.79 11.13
C PHE A 155 17.47 1.43 10.45
N ILE A 156 17.21 1.43 9.14
CA ILE A 156 17.11 0.20 8.35
C ILE A 156 18.51 -0.41 8.22
N SER A 157 18.69 -1.56 8.83
CA SER A 157 19.91 -2.36 8.74
C SER A 157 20.00 -3.11 7.41
N LEU A 158 21.23 -3.48 7.03
CA LEU A 158 21.46 -4.29 5.84
C LEU A 158 20.74 -5.65 5.93
N ALA A 159 20.68 -6.24 7.13
CA ALA A 159 19.98 -7.51 7.37
C ALA A 159 18.47 -7.38 7.14
N GLU A 160 17.84 -6.29 7.60
CA GLU A 160 16.41 -6.02 7.35
C GLU A 160 16.13 -5.82 5.86
N ALA A 161 16.99 -5.09 5.15
CA ALA A 161 16.87 -4.90 3.71
C ALA A 161 17.02 -6.23 2.95
N ALA A 162 18.01 -7.04 3.30
CA ALA A 162 18.24 -8.36 2.72
C ALA A 162 17.05 -9.30 2.99
N GLN A 163 16.48 -9.27 4.20
CA GLN A 163 15.28 -10.04 4.53
C GLN A 163 14.07 -9.59 3.70
N GLY A 164 13.86 -8.28 3.54
CA GLY A 164 12.77 -7.74 2.72
C GLY A 164 12.86 -8.21 1.27
N VAL A 165 14.03 -8.11 0.66
CA VAL A 165 14.28 -8.59 -0.72
C VAL A 165 14.15 -10.11 -0.81
N GLY A 166 14.66 -10.84 0.18
CA GLY A 166 14.60 -12.31 0.23
C GLY A 166 13.17 -12.83 0.25
N ILE A 167 12.28 -12.22 1.05
CA ILE A 167 10.86 -12.60 1.10
C ILE A 167 10.18 -12.36 -0.24
N VAL A 168 10.41 -11.20 -0.88
CA VAL A 168 9.84 -10.89 -2.19
C VAL A 168 10.33 -11.87 -3.26
N ALA A 169 11.61 -12.24 -3.23
CA ALA A 169 12.19 -13.20 -4.16
C ALA A 169 11.57 -14.61 -3.98
N ILE A 170 11.44 -15.09 -2.74
CA ILE A 170 10.83 -16.40 -2.45
C ILE A 170 9.37 -16.42 -2.92
N ILE A 171 8.59 -15.39 -2.63
CA ILE A 171 7.19 -15.28 -3.08
C ILE A 171 7.11 -15.31 -4.61
N GLY A 172 7.99 -14.57 -5.30
CA GLY A 172 8.07 -14.56 -6.76
C GLY A 172 8.40 -15.94 -7.34
N ILE A 173 9.35 -16.66 -6.75
CA ILE A 173 9.72 -18.02 -7.16
C ILE A 173 8.56 -18.98 -6.93
N MET A 174 7.93 -18.96 -5.75
CA MET A 174 6.77 -19.78 -5.44
C MET A 174 5.60 -19.52 -6.40
N PHE A 175 5.35 -18.25 -6.73
CA PHE A 175 4.34 -17.88 -7.71
C PHE A 175 4.64 -18.48 -9.09
N MET A 176 5.85 -18.31 -9.60
CA MET A 176 6.26 -18.87 -10.90
C MET A 176 6.20 -20.41 -10.93
N LEU A 177 6.64 -21.07 -9.85
CA LEU A 177 6.54 -22.52 -9.72
C LEU A 177 5.09 -22.98 -9.67
N GLY A 178 4.22 -22.26 -8.96
CA GLY A 178 2.78 -22.52 -8.93
C GLY A 178 2.15 -22.43 -10.32
N LEU A 179 2.48 -21.40 -11.09
CA LEU A 179 1.99 -21.25 -12.47
C LEU A 179 2.46 -22.40 -13.38
N LYS A 180 3.70 -22.85 -13.22
CA LYS A 180 4.30 -23.93 -14.03
C LYS A 180 3.76 -25.32 -13.64
N LEU A 181 3.57 -25.59 -12.35
CA LEU A 181 3.19 -26.91 -11.85
C LEU A 181 1.68 -27.17 -11.98
N LEU A 182 0.85 -26.13 -11.84
CA LEU A 182 -0.60 -26.26 -11.79
C LEU A 182 -1.30 -25.80 -13.08
N GLU A 183 -0.55 -25.37 -14.10
CA GLU A 183 -1.06 -24.88 -15.40
C GLU A 183 -2.23 -23.88 -15.28
N LEU A 184 -2.21 -23.03 -14.24
CA LEU A 184 -3.34 -22.17 -13.86
C LEU A 184 -3.63 -21.02 -14.84
N LEU A 185 -2.72 -20.72 -15.76
CA LEU A 185 -2.90 -19.60 -16.68
C LEU A 185 -3.83 -19.98 -17.83
N PRO A 186 -4.92 -19.25 -18.06
CA PRO A 186 -5.76 -19.43 -19.24
C PRO A 186 -5.01 -18.99 -20.50
N THR A 187 -5.31 -19.63 -21.64
CA THR A 187 -4.67 -19.34 -22.94
C THR A 187 -4.92 -17.90 -23.39
N GLU A 188 -6.08 -17.35 -23.03
CA GLU A 188 -6.49 -15.99 -23.27
C GLU A 188 -7.29 -15.45 -22.08
N ALA A 189 -7.15 -14.15 -21.79
CA ALA A 189 -7.94 -13.45 -20.79
C ALA A 189 -8.75 -12.35 -21.49
N VAL A 190 -9.76 -12.76 -22.25
CA VAL A 190 -10.64 -11.89 -23.03
C VAL A 190 -12.06 -11.97 -22.48
N MET A 191 -12.71 -10.82 -22.30
CA MET A 191 -14.12 -10.80 -21.94
C MET A 191 -14.95 -11.12 -23.18
N HIS A 192 -15.55 -12.30 -23.22
CA HIS A 192 -16.59 -12.60 -24.21
C HIS A 192 -17.85 -11.81 -23.84
N ASP A 193 -18.35 -11.01 -24.77
CA ASP A 193 -19.66 -10.39 -24.62
C ASP A 193 -20.68 -11.54 -24.52
N THR A 194 -21.26 -11.75 -23.34
CA THR A 194 -22.36 -12.69 -23.16
C THR A 194 -23.44 -12.29 -24.15
N GLU A 195 -23.73 -13.16 -25.12
CA GLU A 195 -24.81 -12.97 -26.07
C GLU A 195 -26.02 -12.46 -25.29
N LYS A 196 -26.46 -11.25 -25.61
CA LYS A 196 -27.83 -10.85 -25.34
C LYS A 196 -28.69 -11.92 -25.98
N LYS A 197 -29.16 -12.89 -25.21
CA LYS A 197 -30.28 -13.75 -25.60
C LYS A 197 -31.44 -12.80 -25.88
N GLY A 198 -31.56 -12.43 -27.15
CA GLY A 198 -32.76 -11.81 -27.67
C GLY A 198 -33.88 -12.83 -27.59
N THR A 199 -34.92 -12.46 -26.86
CA THR A 199 -36.36 -12.58 -27.19
C THR A 199 -37.11 -11.92 -26.04
#